data_AF-A0A1I2CU58-F1
#
_entry.id   AF-A0A1I2CU58-F1
#
_cell.length_a   1.000
_cell.length_b   1.000
_cell.length_c   1.000
_cell.angle_alpha   90.00
_cell.angle_beta   90.00
_cell.angle_gamma   90.00
#
_symmetry.space_group_name_H-M   'P 1'
#
loop_
_entity.id
_entity.type
_entity.pdbx_description
1 polymer ?
#
loop_
_entity_poly.entity_id
_entity_poly.type
_entity_poly.pdbx_seq_one_letter_code
_entity_poly.pdbx_strand_id
1 'polypeptide(L)' 'MSISKHVKSLQKHLAQFGLYQVPEKNTDEESAIFKICFLNHNEMQRWKELNERKDNHNELLPLKNKN' A
#
# COMPACT_ATOMS: atom_id res chain seq x y z
N MET A 1 16.12 17.16 13.22
CA MET A 1 14.86 16.39 13.28
C MET A 1 14.73 15.57 12.01
N SER A 2 14.13 14.37 12.05
CA SER A 2 14.00 13.49 10.87
C SER A 2 12.53 13.13 10.64
N ILE A 3 12.10 13.10 9.38
CA ILE A 3 10.73 12.77 8.98
C ILE A 3 10.29 11.40 9.51
N SER A 4 11.22 10.45 9.64
CA SER A 4 10.96 9.13 10.21
C SER A 4 10.48 9.19 11.66
N LYS A 5 10.91 10.19 12.45
CA LYS A 5 10.42 10.39 13.82
C LYS A 5 8.98 10.89 13.83
N HIS A 6 8.63 11.81 12.91
CA HIS A 6 7.26 12.30 12.78
C HIS A 6 6.31 11.20 12.31
N VAL A 7 6.73 10.37 11.36
CA VAL A 7 5.95 9.21 10.89
C VAL A 7 5.70 8.21 12.04
N LYS A 8 6.71 7.89 12.85
CA LYS A 8 6.54 7.00 14.01
C LYS A 8 5.59 7.58 15.06
N SER A 9 5.66 8.89 15.29
CA SER A 9 4.73 9.57 16.21
C SER A 9 3.30 9.53 15.67
N LEU A 10 3.13 9.81 14.37
CA LEU A 10 1.83 9.74 13.69
C LEU A 10 1.25 8.33 13.73
N GLN A 11 2.05 7.30 13.45
CA GLN A 11 1.62 5.90 13.52
C GLN A 11 1.12 5.54 14.93
N LYS A 12 1.83 5.93 15.98
CA LYS A 12 1.41 5.68 17.37
C LYS A 12 0.09 6.36 17.69
N HIS A 13 -0.08 7.60 17.25
CA HIS A 13 -1.29 8.36 17.48
C HIS A 13 -2.49 7.75 16.75
N LEU A 14 -2.34 7.43 15.46
CA LEU A 14 -3.40 6.84 14.64
C LEU A 14 -3.77 5.42 15.07
N ALA A 15 -2.82 4.64 15.61
CA ALA A 15 -3.10 3.31 16.15
C ALA A 15 -4.10 3.34 17.32
N GLN A 16 -4.16 4.43 18.09
CA GLN A 16 -5.16 4.60 19.16
C GLN A 16 -6.59 4.70 18.60
N PHE A 17 -6.74 5.06 17.32
CA PHE A 17 -8.01 5.14 16.61
C PHE A 17 -8.26 3.91 15.70
N GLY A 18 -7.43 2.87 15.82
CA GLY A 18 -7.56 1.65 15.01
C GLY A 18 -7.16 1.82 13.54
N LEU A 19 -6.34 2.83 13.23
CA LEU A 19 -5.78 3.06 11.91
C LEU A 19 -4.35 2.52 11.84
N TYR A 20 -4.09 1.71 10.81
CA TYR A 20 -2.83 0.99 10.64
C TYR A 20 -2.18 1.37 9.32
N GLN A 21 -0.85 1.51 9.33
CA GLN A 21 -0.08 1.85 8.15
C GLN A 21 -0.17 0.71 7.11
N VAL A 22 -0.45 1.08 5.87
CA VAL A 22 -0.43 0.15 4.74
C VAL A 22 1.03 -0.20 4.41
N PRO A 23 1.39 -1.48 4.25
CA PRO A 23 2.72 -1.89 3.83
C PRO A 23 3.09 -1.22 2.50
N GLU A 24 4.30 -0.65 2.43
CA GLU A 24 4.85 -0.16 1.17
C GLU A 24 5.04 -1.35 0.23
N LYS A 25 4.14 -1.48 -0.76
CA LYS A 25 4.49 -2.22 -1.97
C LYS A 25 5.38 -1.26 -2.75
N ASN A 26 6.60 -1.72 -3.09
CA ASN A 26 7.53 -0.99 -3.96
C ASN A 26 6.76 -0.56 -5.21
N THR A 27 6.20 0.64 -5.17
CA THR A 27 5.47 1.22 -6.27
C THR A 27 6.55 1.96 -7.01
N ASP A 28 6.79 1.49 -8.22
CA ASP A 28 7.74 1.93 -9.24
C ASP A 28 8.56 3.19 -8.88
N GLU A 29 9.87 3.08 -9.06
CA GLU A 29 10.96 4.01 -8.73
C GLU A 29 10.80 5.48 -9.21
N GLU A 30 9.64 5.87 -9.73
CA GLU A 30 9.36 7.17 -10.38
C GLU A 30 8.57 8.16 -9.51
N SER A 31 8.05 7.79 -8.34
CA SER A 31 7.25 8.73 -7.55
C SER A 31 8.12 9.65 -6.68
N ALA A 32 8.37 10.87 -7.14
CA ALA A 32 8.96 11.98 -6.35
C ALA A 32 8.14 12.39 -5.10
N ILE A 33 7.07 11.65 -4.79
CA ILE A 33 6.13 11.90 -3.70
C ILE A 33 6.17 10.72 -2.74
N PHE A 34 6.63 11.00 -1.52
CA PHE A 34 6.57 10.06 -0.41
C PHE A 34 5.14 10.01 0.15
N LYS A 35 4.40 8.92 -0.10
CA LYS A 35 3.01 8.74 0.34
C LYS A 35 2.92 7.64 1.39
N ILE A 36 2.30 7.97 2.54
CA ILE A 36 1.96 6.99 3.58
C ILE A 36 0.45 6.93 3.71
N CYS A 37 -0.11 5.73 3.60
CA CYS A 37 -1.54 5.48 3.78
C CYS A 37 -1.80 4.77 5.11
N PHE A 38 -2.90 5.12 5.77
CA PHE A 38 -3.40 4.44 6.97
C PHE A 38 -4.84 4.01 6.75
N LEU A 39 -5.16 2.77 7.11
CA LEU A 39 -6.48 2.16 6.90
C LEU A 39 -6.99 1.55 8.21
N ASN A 40 -8.30 1.54 8.40
CA ASN A 40 -8.93 0.81 9.50
C ASN A 40 -8.92 -0.70 9.24
N HIS A 41 -9.38 -1.50 10.21
CA HIS A 41 -9.40 -2.96 10.10
C HIS A 41 -10.12 -3.46 8.84
N ASN A 42 -11.34 -2.98 8.58
CA ASN A 42 -12.17 -3.45 7.46
C ASN A 42 -11.57 -3.05 6.11
N GLU A 43 -11.08 -1.81 6.02
CA GLU A 43 -10.36 -1.31 4.84
C GLU A 43 -9.08 -2.10 4.59
N MET A 44 -8.39 -2.50 5.66
CA MET A 44 -7.17 -3.27 5.56
C MET A 44 -7.41 -4.69 5.05
N GLN A 45 -8.50 -5.34 5.47
CA GLN A 45 -8.89 -6.64 4.91
C GLN A 45 -9.19 -6.51 3.41
N ARG A 46 -10.00 -5.53 3.01
CA ARG A 46 -10.31 -5.27 1.59
C ARG A 46 -9.06 -4.95 0.77
N TRP A 47 -8.13 -4.17 1.33
CA TRP A 47 -6.86 -3.88 0.67
C TRP A 47 -6.03 -5.14 0.44
N LYS A 48 -5.95 -6.05 1.43
CA LYS A 48 -5.26 -7.34 1.29
C LYS A 48 -5.89 -8.18 0.19
N GLU A 49 -7.21 -8.34 0.22
CA GLU A 49 -7.95 -9.11 -0.81
C GLU A 49 -7.73 -8.55 -2.22
N LEU A 50 -7.77 -7.22 -2.39
CA LEU A 50 -7.50 -6.58 -3.67
C LEU A 50 -6.05 -6.77 -4.12
N ASN A 51 -5.11 -6.73 -3.17
CA ASN A 51 -3.70 -6.89 -3.44
C ASN A 51 -3.36 -8.32 -3.89
N GLU A 52 -3.92 -9.32 -3.20
CA GLU A 52 -3.80 -10.74 -3.55
C GLU A 52 -4.42 -11.04 -4.93
N ARG A 53 -5.54 -10.41 -5.28
CA ARG A 53 -6.15 -10.54 -6.61
C ARG A 53 -5.29 -9.92 -7.72
N LYS A 54 -4.64 -8.78 -7.45
CA LYS A 54 -3.73 -8.12 -8.41
C LYS A 54 -2.48 -8.96 -8.67
N ASP A 55 -1.92 -9.58 -7.64
CA ASP A 55 -0.75 -10.45 -7.80
C ASP A 55 -1.09 -11.71 -8.63
N ASN A 56 -2.30 -12.26 -8.47
CA ASN A 56 -2.76 -13.40 -9.29
C ASN A 56 -3.12 -13.03 -10.74
N HIS A 57 -3.49 -11.78 -11.02
CA HIS A 57 -3.84 -11.35 -12.38
C HIS A 57 -2.64 -10.98 -13.25
N ASN A 58 -1.44 -10.89 -12.67
CA ASN A 58 -0.22 -10.48 -13.38
C ASN A 58 0.59 -11.67 -13.95
N GLU A 59 0.13 -12.92 -13.77
CA GLU A 59 0.77 -14.12 -14.33
C GLU A 59 0.11 -14.69 -15.61
N LEU A 60 -0.90 -14.03 -16.18
CA LEU A 60 -1.52 -14.48 -17.45
C LEU A 60 -1.34 -13.48 -18.60
N LEU A 61 -0.13 -13.58 -19.19
CA LEU A 61 0.29 -13.39 -20.60
C LEU A 61 -0.09 -12.11 -21.38
N PRO A 62 0.86 -11.52 -22.14
CA PRO A 62 0.52 -10.67 -23.27
C PRO A 62 -0.03 -11.56 -24.40
N LEU A 63 -1.33 -11.48 -24.67
CA LEU A 63 -1.89 -12.04 -25.90
C LEU A 63 -1.39 -11.21 -27.09
N LYS A 64 -0.44 -11.83 -27.78
CA LYS A 64 0.11 -11.52 -29.09
C LYS A 64 -1.04 -11.32 -30.11
N ASN A 65 -1.44 -10.07 -30.35
CA ASN A 65 -2.33 -9.76 -31.46
C ASN A 65 -1.52 -9.80 -32.77
N LYS A 66 -1.67 -10.92 -33.49
CA LYS A 66 -1.35 -11.04 -34.91
C LYS A 66 -2.56 -10.47 -35.67
N ASN A 67 -2.35 -9.40 -36.43
CA ASN A 67 -3.07 -9.09 -37.67
C ASN A 67 -2.06 -8.44 -38.62
#